data_AF-X1GVY7-F1
#
_entry.id   AF-X1GVY7-F1
#
_cell.length_a   1.000
_cell.length_b   1.000
_cell.length_c   1.000
_cell.angle_alpha   90.00
_cell.angle_beta   90.00
_cell.angle_gamma   90.00
#
_symmetry.space_group_name_H-M   'P 1'
#
loop_
_entity.id
_entity.type
_entity.pdbx_description
1 polymer ?
#
loop_
_entity_poly.entity_id
_entity_poly.type
_entity_poly.pdbx_seq_one_letter_code
_entity_poly.pdbx_strand_id
1 'polypeptide(L)' 'MVLHRQEQRWEHRRFHDLLDYVGRGDLLVLNDTRVIPARLVGRRATGGLVRCLLVGEREPGCWRGLLEARGRLEL' A
#
# COMPACT_ATOMS: atom_id res chain seq x y z
N MET A 1 9.70 18.57 -12.59
CA MET A 1 8.82 19.69 -12.24
C MET A 1 8.84 19.82 -10.73
N VAL A 2 9.07 21.02 -10.21
CA VAL A 2 8.99 21.33 -8.76
C VAL A 2 7.86 22.33 -8.58
N LEU A 3 6.98 22.10 -7.59
CA LEU A 3 5.82 22.93 -7.29
C LEU A 3 5.97 23.57 -5.90
N HIS A 4 6.02 24.90 -5.86
CA HIS A 4 6.05 25.69 -4.63
C HIS A 4 4.61 26.01 -4.22
N ARG A 5 3.99 25.11 -3.44
CA ARG A 5 2.54 25.14 -3.14
C ARG A 5 2.03 26.45 -2.57
N GLN A 6 2.76 27.08 -1.64
CA GLN A 6 2.35 28.32 -0.99
C GLN A 6 2.36 29.51 -1.95
N GLU A 7 3.23 29.48 -2.96
CA GLU A 7 3.45 30.59 -3.89
C GLU A 7 2.74 30.38 -5.23
N GLN A 8 2.07 29.22 -5.42
CA GLN A 8 1.38 28.85 -6.66
C GLN A 8 2.27 28.94 -7.92
N ARG A 9 3.59 28.74 -7.78
CA ARG A 9 4.56 28.70 -8.88
C ARG A 9 5.15 27.33 -9.09
N TRP A 10 5.61 27.06 -10.30
CA TRP A 10 6.36 25.84 -10.64
C TRP A 10 7.61 26.16 -11.47
N GLU A 11 8.55 25.22 -11.46
CA GLU A 11 9.79 25.31 -12.23
C GLU A 11 10.19 23.95 -12.84
N HIS A 12 10.98 24.02 -13.91
CA HIS A 12 11.54 22.85 -14.57
C HIS A 12 12.93 22.55 -14.01
N ARG A 13 13.09 21.33 -13.47
CA ARG A 13 14.34 20.81 -12.88
C ARG A 13 14.52 19.35 -13.27
N ARG A 14 15.74 18.84 -13.12
CA ARG A 14 16.09 17.43 -13.34
C ARG A 14 16.01 16.66 -12.03
N PHE A 15 15.90 15.34 -12.10
CA PHE A 15 15.74 14.52 -10.88
C PHE A 15 16.94 14.60 -9.93
N HIS A 16 18.17 14.73 -10.46
CA HIS A 16 19.35 14.89 -9.61
C HIS A 16 19.36 16.20 -8.79
N ASP A 17 18.58 17.20 -9.21
CA ASP A 17 18.42 18.45 -8.45
C ASP A 17 17.63 18.24 -7.15
N LEU A 18 17.04 17.06 -6.92
CA LEU A 18 16.26 16.77 -5.70
C LEU A 18 17.05 17.06 -4.43
N LEU A 19 18.38 16.88 -4.45
CA LEU A 19 19.25 17.13 -3.31
C LEU A 19 19.29 18.60 -2.87
N ASP A 20 18.95 19.54 -3.77
CA ASP A 20 18.84 20.97 -3.45
C ASP A 20 17.60 21.28 -2.59
N TYR A 21 16.63 20.35 -2.52
CA TYR A 21 15.33 20.54 -1.87
C TYR A 21 15.14 19.72 -0.59
N VAL A 22 16.14 18.92 -0.19
CA VAL A 22 16.07 18.05 0.99
C VAL A 22 17.17 18.46 1.96
N GLY A 23 16.77 18.84 3.17
CA GLY A 23 17.66 19.28 4.24
C GLY A 23 18.00 18.18 5.24
N ARG A 24 18.93 18.51 6.16
CA ARG A 24 19.20 17.66 7.32
C ARG A 24 17.94 17.58 8.20
N GLY A 25 17.48 16.36 8.47
CA GLY A 25 16.31 16.10 9.31
C GLY A 25 15.05 15.76 8.53
N ASP A 26 15.05 15.95 7.21
CA ASP A 26 13.96 15.50 6.34
C ASP A 26 14.00 13.97 6.17
N LEU A 27 12.82 13.36 6.03
CA LEU A 27 12.65 11.92 5.84
C LEU A 27 12.11 11.63 4.44
N LEU A 28 12.91 10.93 3.63
CA LEU A 28 12.45 10.37 2.37
C LEU A 28 11.84 8.98 2.61
N VAL A 29 10.53 8.87 2.45
CA VAL A 29 9.82 7.58 2.53
C VAL A 29 9.68 7.01 1.13
N LEU A 30 10.41 5.92 0.87
CA LEU A 30 10.33 5.18 -0.37
C LEU A 30 9.30 4.06 -0.24
N ASN A 31 8.40 3.97 -1.21
CA ASN A 31 7.49 2.84 -1.32
C ASN A 31 8.19 1.72 -2.10
N ASP A 32 8.67 0.71 -1.38
CA ASP A 32 9.15 -0.54 -1.95
C ASP A 32 7.98 -1.52 -2.08
N THR A 33 7.48 -1.71 -3.32
CA THR A 33 6.33 -2.58 -3.58
C THR A 33 6.77 -4.01 -3.83
N ARG A 34 6.15 -4.96 -3.11
CA ARG A 34 6.25 -6.40 -3.40
C ARG A 34 4.90 -6.93 -3.84
N VAL A 35 4.82 -7.42 -5.07
CA VAL A 35 3.59 -8.03 -5.59
C VAL A 35 3.48 -9.44 -5.02
N ILE A 36 2.46 -9.66 -4.19
CA ILE A 36 2.09 -10.99 -3.71
C ILE A 36 0.85 -11.44 -4.50
N PRO A 37 0.94 -12.47 -5.35
CA PRO A 37 -0.21 -12.98 -6.10
C PRO A 37 -1.08 -13.85 -5.19
N ALA A 38 -1.74 -13.25 -4.21
CA ALA A 38 -2.44 -14.00 -3.17
C ALA A 38 -3.86 -13.47 -2.96
N ARG A 39 -4.71 -13.74 -3.97
CA ARG A 39 -6.17 -13.66 -3.81
C ARG A 39 -6.71 -15.06 -3.61
N LEU A 40 -7.39 -15.28 -2.49
CA LEU A 40 -8.11 -16.52 -2.22
C LEU A 40 -9.60 -16.25 -2.33
N VAL A 41 -10.33 -17.24 -2.85
CA VAL A 41 -11.79 -17.23 -2.89
C VAL A 41 -12.28 -18.44 -2.11
N GLY A 42 -13.13 -18.19 -1.12
CA GLY A 42 -13.74 -19.21 -0.27
C GLY A 42 -15.23 -19.01 -0.15
N ARG A 43 -15.88 -19.94 0.55
CA ARG A 43 -17.29 -19.86 0.91
C ARG A 43 -17.46 -20.15 2.40
N ARG A 44 -18.36 -19.42 3.06
CA ARG A 44 -18.81 -19.73 4.41
C ARG A 44 -19.52 -21.09 4.42
N ALA A 45 -19.65 -21.72 5.59
CA ALA A 45 -20.49 -22.91 5.75
C ALA A 45 -21.95 -22.64 5.30
N THR A 46 -22.42 -21.40 5.43
CA THR A 46 -23.74 -20.94 4.94
C THR A 46 -23.82 -20.72 3.43
N GLY A 47 -22.73 -20.93 2.69
CA GLY A 47 -22.66 -20.76 1.23
C GLY A 47 -22.30 -19.36 0.73
N GLY A 48 -22.24 -18.36 1.62
CA GLY A 48 -21.87 -16.99 1.27
C GLY A 48 -20.41 -16.86 0.78
N LEU A 49 -20.19 -16.10 -0.29
CA LEU A 49 -18.86 -15.87 -0.87
C LEU A 49 -17.98 -15.02 0.07
N VAL A 50 -16.72 -15.41 0.21
CA VAL A 50 -15.68 -14.65 0.89
C VAL A 50 -14.45 -14.54 -0.02
N ARG A 51 -13.91 -13.34 -0.15
CA ARG A 51 -12.63 -13.10 -0.84
C ARG A 51 -11.59 -12.65 0.17
N CYS A 52 -10.37 -13.14 0.04
CA CYS A 52 -9.26 -12.77 0.90
C CYS A 52 -8.11 -12.26 0.05
N LEU A 53 -7.58 -11.09 0.40
CA LEU A 53 -6.30 -10.59 -0.09
C LEU A 53 -5.26 -10.82 0.99
N LEU A 54 -4.25 -11.66 0.73
CA LEU A 54 -3.15 -11.83 1.68
C LEU A 54 -2.23 -10.60 1.63
N VAL A 55 -1.92 -10.05 2.80
CA VAL A 55 -1.13 -8.82 2.96
C VAL A 55 0.28 -9.13 3.46
N GLY A 56 0.46 -10.24 4.16
CA GLY A 56 1.79 -10.73 4.54
C GLY A 56 1.75 -11.96 5.44
N GLU A 57 2.77 -12.80 5.32
CA GLU A 57 2.99 -13.95 6.17
C GLU A 57 3.55 -13.49 7.53
N ARG A 58 2.98 -14.00 8.63
CA ARG A 58 3.49 -13.77 9.99
C ARG A 58 4.46 -14.88 10.39
N GLU A 59 4.08 -16.11 10.10
CA GLU A 59 4.81 -17.36 10.35
C GLU A 59 4.54 -18.31 9.18
N PRO A 60 5.38 -19.33 8.91
CA PRO A 60 5.17 -20.25 7.79
C PRO A 60 3.75 -20.86 7.78
N GLY A 61 2.99 -20.54 6.74
CA GLY A 61 1.59 -20.97 6.57
C GLY A 61 0.55 -20.12 7.32
N CYS A 62 0.96 -19.13 8.13
CA CYS A 62 0.07 -18.22 8.84
C CYS A 62 0.11 -16.81 8.23
N TRP A 63 -1.00 -16.41 7.62
CA TRP A 63 -1.07 -15.17 6.85
C TRP A 63 -2.04 -14.16 7.46
N ARG A 64 -1.64 -12.89 7.42
CA ARG A 64 -2.55 -11.76 7.61
C ARG A 64 -3.21 -11.43 6.28
N GLY A 65 -4.53 -11.32 6.27
CA GLY A 65 -5.30 -10.98 5.08
C GLY A 65 -6.40 -9.95 5.35
N LEU A 66 -6.83 -9.29 4.28
CA LEU A 66 -8.02 -8.46 4.25
C LEU A 66 -9.17 -9.28 3.66
N LEU A 67 -10.27 -9.39 4.42
CA LEU A 67 -11.43 -10.19 4.03
C LEU A 67 -12.55 -9.29 3.51
N GLU A 68 -13.13 -9.69 2.38
CA GLU A 68 -14.32 -9.09 1.80
C GLU A 68 -15.43 -10.15 1.79
N ALA A 69 -16.57 -9.82 2.41
CA ALA A 69 -17.77 -10.65 2.40
C ALA A 69 -19.01 -9.79 2.55
N ARG A 70 -20.18 -10.35 2.17
CA ARG A 70 -21.47 -9.72 2.47
C ARG A 70 -21.82 -9.95 3.95
N GLY A 71 -22.07 -8.87 4.67
CA GLY A 71 -22.39 -8.89 6.10
C GLY A 71 -21.17 -9.14 7.00
N ARG A 72 -21.39 -9.07 8.31
CA ARG A 72 -20.34 -9.26 9.31
C ARG A 72 -19.69 -10.63 9.18
N LEU A 73 -18.37 -10.67 9.28
CA LEU A 73 -17.59 -11.88 9.48
C LEU A 73 -17.43 -12.04 10.99
N GLU A 74 -18.00 -13.11 11.55
CA GLU A 74 -17.66 -13.57 12.89
C GLU A 74 -16.62 -14.68 12.69
N LEU A 75 -15.42 -14.45 13.22
CA LEU A 75 -14.30 -15.39 13.16
C LEU A 75 -14.38 -16.35 14.33
#